data_AF-Q31MQ7-F1
#
_entry.id   AF-Q31MQ7-F1
#
_cell.length_a   1.000
_cell.length_b   1.000
_cell.length_c   1.000
_cell.angle_alpha   90.00
_cell.angle_beta   90.00
_cell.angle_gamma   90.00
#
_symmetry.space_group_name_H-M   'P 1'
#
loop_
_entity.id
_entity.type
_entity.pdbx_description
1 polymer ?
#
loop_
_entity_poly.entity_id
_entity_poly.type
_entity_poly.pdbx_seq_one_letter_code
_entity_poly.pdbx_strand_id
1 'polypeptide(L)'
;MMLPTLSTLKTAVLLLPLAIPTAALALPQTAVWRLADAQNHQHQNHQHQSGAGHSHGSLAVPTGTPQPTVNLVVERDRKSGWNLRLTTTNFQFAPEELDKTNRVDSGHAHLFLNGKKIARLYGPWYHLASLPAGKQTLMVELTSNQHNVITVNGQPVIAKVTVDVPAMK
;
A
#
# COMPACT_ATOMS: atom_id res chain seq x y z
N MET A 1 37.62 -42.49 50.13
CA MET A 1 36.82 -41.24 50.03
C MET A 1 37.08 -40.69 48.64
N MET A 2 36.21 -40.99 47.66
CA MET A 2 36.42 -40.68 46.24
C MET A 2 35.87 -39.30 45.91
N LEU A 3 36.69 -38.45 45.29
CA LEU A 3 36.33 -37.16 44.69
C LEU A 3 36.00 -37.38 43.20
N PRO A 4 35.00 -36.70 42.62
CA PRO A 4 34.65 -36.86 41.22
C PRO A 4 35.58 -36.04 40.31
N THR A 5 35.98 -36.65 39.19
CA THR A 5 36.74 -36.03 38.11
C THR A 5 35.84 -35.12 37.26
N LEU A 6 36.26 -33.86 37.07
CA LEU A 6 35.59 -32.90 36.18
C LEU A 6 35.69 -33.35 34.71
N SER A 7 34.55 -33.36 34.04
CA SER A 7 34.44 -33.57 32.58
C SER A 7 34.73 -32.27 31.84
N THR A 8 35.83 -32.25 31.09
CA THR A 8 36.19 -31.16 30.17
C THR A 8 35.26 -31.19 28.94
N LEU A 9 34.34 -30.22 28.80
CA LEU A 9 33.61 -30.01 27.55
C LEU A 9 34.58 -29.45 26.49
N LYS A 10 34.77 -30.20 25.40
CA LYS A 10 35.44 -29.72 24.19
C LYS A 10 34.48 -28.82 23.41
N THR A 11 34.81 -27.53 23.34
CA THR A 11 34.19 -26.55 22.44
C THR A 11 34.47 -26.96 20.99
N ALA A 12 33.44 -27.33 20.24
CA ALA A 12 33.53 -27.51 18.79
C ALA A 12 32.93 -26.27 18.11
N VAL A 13 33.81 -25.41 17.58
CA VAL A 13 33.44 -24.28 16.72
C VAL A 13 33.25 -24.83 15.32
N LEU A 14 32.00 -24.96 14.87
CA LEU A 14 31.67 -25.35 13.50
C LEU A 14 31.57 -24.08 12.63
N LEU A 15 32.67 -23.76 11.93
CA LEU A 15 32.71 -22.72 10.89
C LEU A 15 32.02 -23.26 9.63
N LEU A 16 30.79 -22.82 9.39
CA LEU A 16 30.08 -23.01 8.12
C LEU A 16 30.50 -21.91 7.13
N PRO A 17 30.90 -22.24 5.89
CA PRO A 17 31.20 -21.23 4.88
C PRO A 17 29.93 -20.52 4.41
N LEU A 18 29.99 -19.19 4.40
CA LEU A 18 29.01 -18.27 3.81
C LEU A 18 28.98 -18.48 2.28
N ALA A 19 27.92 -19.09 1.76
CA ALA A 19 27.64 -19.08 0.33
C ALA A 19 26.54 -18.04 0.06
N ILE A 20 26.91 -16.91 -0.54
CA ILE A 20 25.98 -15.90 -1.03
C ILE A 20 25.62 -16.29 -2.47
N PRO A 21 24.39 -16.73 -2.76
CA PRO A 21 23.96 -16.85 -4.14
C PRO A 21 23.69 -15.44 -4.71
N THR A 22 24.60 -14.99 -5.57
CA THR A 22 24.45 -13.78 -6.39
C THR A 22 23.37 -14.03 -7.45
N ALA A 23 22.11 -13.75 -7.13
CA ALA A 23 21.03 -13.71 -8.12
C ALA A 23 20.83 -12.25 -8.58
N ALA A 24 21.50 -11.89 -9.67
CA ALA A 24 21.15 -10.70 -10.43
C ALA A 24 19.83 -10.97 -11.18
N LEU A 25 18.72 -10.39 -10.72
CA LEU A 25 17.51 -10.26 -11.51
C LEU A 25 17.28 -8.77 -11.79
N ALA A 26 17.68 -8.36 -12.99
CA ALA A 26 17.39 -7.06 -13.54
C ALA A 26 15.87 -6.88 -13.67
N LEU A 27 15.32 -5.85 -13.03
CA LEU A 27 14.01 -5.32 -13.35
C LEU A 27 14.21 -4.11 -14.26
N PRO A 28 13.74 -4.12 -15.53
CA PRO A 28 13.72 -2.91 -16.32
C PRO A 28 12.72 -1.94 -15.72
N GLN A 29 13.21 -0.75 -15.34
CA GLN A 29 12.39 0.42 -15.07
C GLN A 29 11.86 1.00 -16.39
N THR A 30 10.77 1.77 -16.24
CA THR A 30 10.20 2.75 -17.18
C THR A 30 9.09 2.24 -18.11
N ALA A 31 7.85 2.42 -17.67
CA ALA A 31 6.73 2.68 -18.59
C ALA A 31 6.69 4.19 -18.83
N VAL A 32 7.35 4.65 -19.89
CA VAL A 32 7.18 5.99 -20.46
C VAL A 32 6.04 5.91 -21.46
N TRP A 33 4.92 6.57 -21.19
CA TRP A 33 3.92 6.83 -22.23
C TRP A 33 4.20 8.21 -22.81
N ARG A 34 4.90 8.26 -23.94
CA ARG A 34 4.94 9.42 -24.84
C ARG A 34 4.76 8.94 -26.27
N LEU A 35 3.66 9.37 -26.89
CA LEU A 35 3.60 9.59 -28.33
C LEU A 35 3.10 11.02 -28.56
N ALA A 36 3.88 11.72 -29.37
CA ALA A 36 3.70 13.08 -29.88
C ALA A 36 2.59 13.09 -30.96
N ASP A 37 2.04 14.21 -31.44
CA ASP A 37 2.61 15.40 -32.12
C ASP A 37 1.54 16.52 -32.07
N ALA A 38 1.82 17.79 -31.73
CA ALA A 38 2.47 18.89 -32.46
C ALA A 38 1.46 19.95 -33.00
N GLN A 39 1.79 21.23 -32.71
CA GLN A 39 1.42 22.48 -33.40
C GLN A 39 0.13 23.28 -33.00
N ASN A 40 0.36 24.23 -32.09
CA ASN A 40 0.31 25.71 -32.28
C ASN A 40 -1.00 26.55 -32.29
N HIS A 41 -1.02 27.51 -31.35
CA HIS A 41 -1.59 28.87 -31.31
C HIS A 41 -3.09 29.19 -31.01
N GLN A 42 -3.22 30.03 -29.97
CA GLN A 42 -4.13 31.19 -29.75
C GLN A 42 -5.35 31.03 -28.82
N HIS A 43 -5.67 32.18 -28.19
CA HIS A 43 -6.27 32.37 -26.86
C HIS A 43 -7.81 32.35 -26.80
N GLN A 44 -8.28 32.26 -25.54
CA GLN A 44 -9.60 32.62 -24.98
C GLN A 44 -10.77 31.63 -25.19
N ASN A 45 -11.16 30.91 -24.14
CA ASN A 45 -12.34 31.25 -23.31
C ASN A 45 -12.49 30.22 -22.17
N HIS A 46 -12.82 30.67 -20.97
CA HIS A 46 -13.04 29.81 -19.81
C HIS A 46 -14.37 29.06 -19.94
N GLN A 47 -14.33 27.75 -20.17
CA GLN A 47 -15.44 26.84 -19.91
C GLN A 47 -14.92 25.61 -19.18
N HIS A 48 -15.34 25.48 -17.91
CA HIS A 48 -15.05 24.32 -17.08
C HIS A 48 -15.90 23.13 -17.53
N GLN A 49 -15.30 22.27 -18.34
CA GLN A 49 -15.85 20.98 -18.73
C GLN A 49 -15.14 19.91 -17.89
N SER A 50 -15.82 19.34 -16.89
CA SER A 50 -15.23 18.30 -16.02
C SER A 50 -15.68 16.91 -16.47
N GLY A 51 -14.98 16.40 -17.49
CA GLY A 51 -15.01 14.99 -17.88
C GLY A 51 -13.66 14.32 -17.56
N ALA A 52 -13.72 13.25 -16.75
CA ALA A 52 -12.75 12.15 -16.66
C ALA A 52 -11.26 12.48 -16.41
N GLY A 53 -10.92 12.70 -15.14
CA GLY A 53 -9.53 12.71 -14.67
C GLY A 53 -9.40 13.46 -13.35
N HIS A 54 -9.83 12.87 -12.24
CA HIS A 54 -9.64 13.49 -10.93
C HIS A 54 -8.14 13.51 -10.60
N SER A 55 -7.48 14.64 -10.85
CA SER A 55 -6.15 14.90 -10.32
C SER A 55 -6.28 15.06 -8.82
N HIS A 56 -6.05 13.97 -8.08
CA HIS A 56 -5.90 14.04 -6.62
C HIS A 56 -4.60 14.78 -6.32
N GLY A 57 -4.67 15.82 -5.49
CA GLY A 57 -3.46 16.48 -4.99
C GLY A 57 -2.59 15.49 -4.21
N SER A 58 -1.32 15.84 -3.99
CA SER A 58 -0.41 15.05 -3.17
C SER A 58 0.05 15.85 -1.96
N LEU A 59 0.28 15.15 -0.85
CA LEU A 59 0.82 15.69 0.38
C LEU A 59 2.09 14.93 0.73
N ALA A 60 3.24 15.57 0.55
CA ALA A 60 4.53 14.98 0.84
C ALA A 60 4.81 14.97 2.35
N VAL A 61 5.24 13.83 2.86
CA VAL A 61 5.74 13.68 4.23
C VAL A 61 7.10 14.38 4.33
N PRO A 62 7.27 15.36 5.24
CA PRO A 62 8.54 16.04 5.42
C PRO A 62 9.69 15.08 5.79
N THR A 63 10.89 15.35 5.28
CA THR A 63 12.08 14.57 5.62
C THR A 63 12.38 14.65 7.13
N GLY A 64 12.86 13.54 7.70
CA GLY A 64 13.17 13.47 9.14
C GLY A 64 11.97 13.34 10.08
N THR A 65 10.74 13.23 9.56
CA THR A 65 9.53 12.97 10.37
C THR A 65 9.13 11.49 10.33
N PRO A 66 8.35 10.99 11.33
CA PRO A 66 7.82 9.63 11.28
C PRO A 66 6.99 9.39 10.01
N GLN A 67 7.40 8.42 9.21
CA GLN A 67 6.74 8.13 7.93
C GLN A 67 5.53 7.22 8.14
N PRO A 68 4.35 7.56 7.60
CA PRO A 68 3.19 6.71 7.66
C PRO A 68 3.39 5.46 6.81
N THR A 69 2.90 4.32 7.29
CA THR A 69 2.86 3.07 6.53
C THR A 69 1.48 2.44 6.60
N VAL A 70 1.18 1.56 5.66
CA VAL A 70 -0.03 0.74 5.66
C VAL A 70 0.32 -0.68 5.23
N ASN A 71 -0.27 -1.65 5.90
CA ASN A 71 -0.33 -3.04 5.49
C ASN A 71 -1.79 -3.46 5.31
N LEU A 72 -2.04 -4.39 4.39
CA LEU A 72 -3.37 -4.93 4.10
C LEU A 72 -3.34 -6.45 4.21
N VAL A 73 -4.28 -7.00 4.96
CA VAL A 73 -4.58 -8.44 4.99
C VAL A 73 -6.00 -8.64 4.46
N VAL A 74 -6.18 -9.64 3.61
CA VAL A 74 -7.47 -9.98 3.00
C VAL A 74 -7.75 -11.45 3.26
N GLU A 75 -8.83 -11.73 3.96
CA GLU A 75 -9.23 -13.08 4.34
C GLU A 75 -10.68 -13.34 3.95
N ARG A 76 -10.98 -14.58 3.58
CA ARG A 76 -12.37 -14.97 3.32
C ARG A 76 -13.14 -14.97 4.63
N ASP A 77 -14.28 -14.31 4.65
CA ASP A 77 -15.17 -14.34 5.81
C ASP A 77 -15.81 -15.72 5.96
N ARG A 78 -16.03 -16.14 7.22
CA ARG A 78 -16.57 -17.47 7.53
C ARG A 78 -18.03 -17.63 7.11
N LYS A 79 -18.81 -16.55 7.04
CA LYS A 79 -20.20 -16.55 6.60
C LYS A 79 -20.31 -16.21 5.12
N SER A 80 -19.80 -15.05 4.70
CA SER A 80 -19.94 -14.58 3.33
C SER A 80 -18.99 -13.42 3.04
N GLY A 81 -18.44 -13.35 1.83
CA GLY A 81 -17.58 -12.24 1.44
C GLY A 81 -16.15 -12.33 1.99
N TRP A 82 -15.54 -11.17 2.21
CA TRP A 82 -14.13 -11.02 2.54
C TRP A 82 -13.96 -9.94 3.61
N ASN A 83 -13.10 -10.22 4.60
CA ASN A 83 -12.69 -9.25 5.60
C ASN A 83 -11.33 -8.69 5.21
N LEU A 84 -11.26 -7.37 5.13
CA LEU A 84 -10.03 -6.62 4.94
C LEU A 84 -9.63 -6.05 6.29
N ARG A 85 -8.36 -6.22 6.64
CA ARG A 85 -7.74 -5.61 7.82
C ARG A 85 -6.55 -4.76 7.41
N LEU A 86 -6.64 -3.48 7.68
CA LEU A 86 -5.56 -2.52 7.53
C LEU A 86 -4.81 -2.42 8.86
N THR A 87 -3.49 -2.30 8.79
CA THR A 87 -2.65 -1.95 9.93
C THR A 87 -1.76 -0.80 9.50
N THR A 88 -1.77 0.29 10.26
CA THR A 88 -1.00 1.50 9.94
C THR A 88 0.04 1.78 11.02
N THR A 89 1.11 2.48 10.65
CA THR A 89 2.04 3.11 11.60
C THR A 89 2.13 4.60 11.28
N ASN A 90 2.34 5.43 12.30
CA ASN A 90 2.41 6.90 12.17
C ASN A 90 1.24 7.52 11.39
N PHE A 91 0.08 6.88 11.43
CA PHE A 91 -1.13 7.32 10.75
C PHE A 91 -2.36 6.90 11.54
N GLN A 92 -3.26 7.87 11.78
CA GLN A 92 -4.52 7.69 12.48
C GLN A 92 -5.71 7.91 11.53
N PHE A 93 -6.66 6.98 11.52
CA PHE A 93 -7.95 7.23 10.90
C PHE A 93 -8.69 8.32 11.69
N ALA A 94 -9.14 9.37 11.01
CA ALA A 94 -9.78 10.52 11.64
C ALA A 94 -11.01 10.99 10.81
N PRO A 95 -12.06 10.16 10.69
CA PRO A 95 -13.25 10.50 9.90
C PRO A 95 -13.98 11.76 10.38
N GLU A 96 -13.89 12.08 11.67
CA GLU A 96 -14.44 13.28 12.28
C GLU A 96 -13.81 14.59 11.77
N GLU A 97 -12.61 14.49 11.18
CA GLU A 97 -11.84 15.60 10.62
C GLU A 97 -11.90 15.69 9.09
N LEU A 98 -12.79 14.92 8.44
CA LEU A 98 -12.97 14.93 6.99
C LEU A 98 -13.28 16.35 6.47
N ASP A 99 -12.61 16.74 5.39
CA ASP A 99 -12.67 18.05 4.74
C ASP A 99 -12.22 19.24 5.62
N LYS A 100 -11.68 19.00 6.83
CA LYS A 100 -11.23 20.05 7.76
C LYS A 100 -9.71 20.22 7.80
N THR A 101 -8.96 19.12 7.82
CA THR A 101 -7.51 19.14 8.06
C THR A 101 -6.70 18.48 6.95
N ASN A 102 -5.52 19.03 6.65
CA ASN A 102 -4.59 18.45 5.68
C ASN A 102 -3.31 18.01 6.38
N ARG A 103 -3.30 16.76 6.83
CA ARG A 103 -2.23 16.20 7.65
C ARG A 103 -1.69 14.93 7.05
N VAL A 104 -0.39 14.70 7.26
CA VAL A 104 0.32 13.49 6.78
C VAL A 104 0.14 12.29 7.71
N ASP A 105 -0.21 12.55 8.96
CA ASP A 105 -0.35 11.54 10.02
C ASP A 105 -1.81 11.21 10.35
N SER A 106 -2.78 11.78 9.62
CA SER A 106 -4.19 11.47 9.82
C SER A 106 -5.04 11.62 8.56
N GLY A 107 -6.04 10.76 8.40
CA GLY A 107 -6.98 10.85 7.29
C GLY A 107 -7.85 9.61 7.13
N HIS A 108 -7.95 9.13 5.90
CA HIS A 108 -8.66 7.90 5.52
C HIS A 108 -7.91 7.13 4.43
N ALA A 109 -8.37 5.92 4.10
CA ALA A 109 -7.80 5.15 3.00
C ALA A 109 -8.77 5.02 1.82
N HIS A 110 -8.26 5.01 0.61
CA HIS A 110 -9.01 4.62 -0.58
C HIS A 110 -8.80 3.14 -0.87
N LEU A 111 -9.88 2.39 -1.08
CA LEU A 111 -9.83 0.99 -1.48
C LEU A 111 -10.07 0.86 -2.98
N PHE A 112 -9.21 0.09 -3.64
CA PHE A 112 -9.27 -0.22 -5.07
C PHE A 112 -9.37 -1.72 -5.29
N LEU A 113 -10.14 -2.11 -6.31
CA LEU A 113 -10.21 -3.46 -6.85
C LEU A 113 -9.80 -3.40 -8.33
N ASN A 114 -8.74 -4.11 -8.70
CA ASN A 114 -8.18 -4.16 -10.05
C ASN A 114 -7.95 -2.76 -10.65
N GLY A 115 -7.43 -1.84 -9.84
CA GLY A 115 -7.15 -0.45 -10.24
C GLY A 115 -8.35 0.49 -10.21
N LYS A 116 -9.58 0.00 -10.01
CA LYS A 116 -10.77 0.84 -9.86
C LYS A 116 -11.05 1.12 -8.38
N LYS A 117 -11.17 2.40 -8.01
CA LYS A 117 -11.61 2.79 -6.65
C LYS A 117 -13.03 2.28 -6.40
N ILE A 118 -13.23 1.59 -5.29
CA ILE A 118 -14.52 1.00 -4.89
C ILE A 118 -15.03 1.51 -3.54
N ALA A 119 -14.17 1.99 -2.65
CA ALA A 119 -14.60 2.50 -1.35
C ALA A 119 -13.63 3.53 -0.74
N ARG A 120 -14.13 4.25 0.27
CA ARG A 120 -13.35 4.99 1.26
C ARG A 120 -13.42 4.24 2.58
N LEU A 121 -12.30 4.06 3.26
CA LEU A 121 -12.19 3.34 4.51
C LEU A 121 -11.84 4.31 5.64
N TYR A 122 -12.73 4.42 6.62
CA TYR A 122 -12.57 5.30 7.79
C TYR A 122 -12.05 4.58 9.03
N GLY A 123 -11.59 3.35 8.86
CA GLY A 123 -11.12 2.53 9.97
C GLY A 123 -10.34 1.31 9.48
N PRO A 124 -9.84 0.51 10.43
CA PRO A 124 -8.93 -0.59 10.13
C PRO A 124 -9.62 -1.81 9.52
N TRP A 125 -10.94 -1.93 9.62
CA TRP A 125 -11.68 -3.08 9.13
C TRP A 125 -12.68 -2.70 8.05
N TYR A 126 -12.79 -3.54 7.03
CA TYR A 126 -13.79 -3.38 5.99
C TYR A 126 -14.30 -4.74 5.52
N HIS A 127 -15.61 -4.87 5.41
CA HIS A 127 -16.25 -6.07 4.88
C HIS A 127 -16.62 -5.86 3.42
N LEU A 128 -16.13 -6.73 2.55
CA LEU A 128 -16.43 -6.73 1.13
C LEU A 128 -17.32 -7.92 0.79
N ALA A 129 -18.56 -7.63 0.36
CA ALA A 129 -19.58 -8.66 0.16
C ALA A 129 -19.17 -9.74 -0.85
N SER A 130 -18.44 -9.37 -1.91
CA SER A 130 -18.03 -10.29 -2.96
C SER A 130 -16.79 -9.79 -3.71
N LEU A 131 -16.06 -10.73 -4.29
CA LEU A 131 -15.02 -10.48 -5.28
C LEU A 131 -15.32 -11.30 -6.54
N PRO A 132 -14.96 -10.81 -7.75
CA PRO A 132 -15.06 -11.61 -8.96
C PRO A 132 -14.20 -12.87 -8.87
N ALA A 133 -14.61 -13.95 -9.53
CA ALA A 133 -13.82 -15.18 -9.60
C ALA A 133 -12.47 -14.95 -10.31
N GLY A 134 -11.47 -15.76 -9.97
CA GLY A 134 -10.10 -15.65 -10.48
C GLY A 134 -9.22 -14.72 -9.64
N LYS A 135 -8.10 -14.27 -10.22
CA LYS A 135 -7.13 -13.39 -9.57
C LYS A 135 -7.66 -11.98 -9.42
N GLN A 136 -7.83 -11.53 -8.18
CA GLN A 136 -8.28 -10.19 -7.86
C GLN A 136 -7.19 -9.45 -7.09
N THR A 137 -6.89 -8.21 -7.50
CA THR A 137 -5.93 -7.35 -6.82
C THR A 137 -6.66 -6.28 -6.03
N LEU A 138 -6.49 -6.30 -4.71
CA LEU A 138 -6.94 -5.25 -3.81
C LEU A 138 -5.77 -4.34 -3.48
N MET A 139 -6.03 -3.04 -3.45
CA MET A 139 -5.03 -2.05 -3.07
C MET A 139 -5.68 -1.00 -2.16
N VAL A 140 -4.95 -0.59 -1.14
CA VAL A 140 -5.31 0.56 -0.30
C VAL A 140 -4.26 1.66 -0.46
N GLU A 141 -4.70 2.91 -0.43
CA GLU A 141 -3.87 4.11 -0.51
C GLU A 141 -4.25 5.06 0.63
N LEU A 142 -3.26 5.55 1.39
CA LEU A 142 -3.51 6.53 2.44
C LEU A 142 -3.71 7.93 1.84
N THR A 143 -4.73 8.62 2.33
CA THR A 143 -5.15 9.94 1.86
C THR A 143 -5.41 10.84 3.07
N SER A 144 -5.01 12.11 2.99
CA SER A 144 -5.37 13.09 4.01
C SER A 144 -6.87 13.39 3.99
N ASN A 145 -7.36 14.07 5.02
CA ASN A 145 -8.77 14.48 5.08
C ASN A 145 -9.17 15.57 4.08
N GLN A 146 -8.22 16.19 3.40
CA GLN A 146 -8.48 17.06 2.23
C GLN A 146 -8.28 16.33 0.89
N HIS A 147 -8.41 15.00 0.90
CA HIS A 147 -8.34 14.17 -0.31
C HIS A 147 -7.00 14.21 -1.07
N ASN A 148 -5.90 14.56 -0.38
CA ASN A 148 -4.55 14.53 -0.94
C ASN A 148 -3.90 13.17 -0.69
N VAL A 149 -3.30 12.56 -1.71
CA VAL A 149 -2.54 11.31 -1.58
C VAL A 149 -1.30 11.57 -0.74
N ILE A 150 -1.13 10.81 0.33
CA ILE A 150 0.05 10.93 1.19
C ILE A 150 1.22 10.24 0.50
N THR A 151 2.34 10.96 0.37
CA THR A 151 3.55 10.46 -0.31
C THR A 151 4.78 10.50 0.59
N VAL A 152 5.60 9.46 0.51
CA VAL A 152 6.91 9.36 1.16
C VAL A 152 7.97 9.27 0.06
N ASN A 153 8.95 10.18 0.06
CA ASN A 153 9.96 10.26 -1.00
C ASN A 153 9.36 10.30 -2.42
N GLY A 154 8.23 11.01 -2.58
CA GLY A 154 7.50 11.11 -3.84
C GLY A 154 6.68 9.87 -4.24
N GLN A 155 6.65 8.83 -3.41
CA GLN A 155 5.87 7.61 -3.67
C GLN A 155 4.60 7.56 -2.80
N PRO A 156 3.43 7.21 -3.35
CA PRO A 156 2.22 7.01 -2.57
C PRO A 156 2.38 5.95 -1.48
N VAL A 157 1.78 6.18 -0.32
CA VAL A 157 1.74 5.19 0.77
C VAL A 157 0.60 4.21 0.50
N ILE A 158 0.96 3.03 -0.02
CA ILE A 158 0.02 2.01 -0.48
C ILE A 158 0.33 0.62 0.10
N ALA A 159 -0.69 -0.25 0.14
CA ALA A 159 -0.53 -1.70 0.29
C ALA A 159 -1.37 -2.43 -0.76
N LYS A 160 -0.85 -3.55 -1.27
CA LYS A 160 -1.48 -4.34 -2.34
C LYS A 160 -1.44 -5.82 -2.01
N VAL A 161 -2.56 -6.51 -2.23
CA VAL A 161 -2.70 -7.95 -2.05
C VAL A 161 -3.44 -8.54 -3.25
N THR A 162 -2.94 -9.65 -3.77
CA THR A 162 -3.65 -10.45 -4.77
C THR A 162 -4.25 -11.68 -4.09
N VAL A 163 -5.53 -11.93 -4.34
CA VAL A 163 -6.24 -13.12 -3.86
C VAL A 163 -6.77 -13.92 -5.04
N ASP A 164 -6.69 -15.25 -4.94
CA ASP A 164 -7.34 -16.18 -5.87
C ASP A 164 -8.74 -16.51 -5.38
N VAL A 165 -9.76 -16.05 -6.11
CA VAL A 165 -11.16 -16.25 -5.77
C VAL A 165 -11.69 -17.48 -6.52
N PRO A 166 -12.20 -18.52 -5.83
CA PRO A 166 -12.76 -19.68 -6.51
C PRO A 166 -13.92 -19.31 -7.43
N ALA A 167 -14.02 -20.01 -8.57
CA ALA A 167 -15.22 -19.94 -9.40
C ALA A 167 -16.43 -20.46 -8.62
N MET A 168 -17.58 -19.83 -8.81
CA MET A 168 -18.84 -20.41 -8.34
C MET A 168 -19.05 -21.73 -9.08
N LYS A 169 -19.31 -22.80 -8.31
CA LYS A 169 -19.70 -24.10 -8.85
C LYS A 169 -21.17 -24.09 -9.20
#